data_AF-A0A7H8QPX8-F1
#
_entry.id   AF-A0A7H8QPX8-F1
#
_cell.length_a   1.000
_cell.length_b   1.000
_cell.length_c   1.000
_cell.angle_alpha   90.00
_cell.angle_beta   90.00
_cell.angle_gamma   90.00
#
_symmetry.space_group_name_H-M   'P 1'
#
loop_
_entity.id
_entity.type
_entity.pdbx_description
1 polymer ?
#
loop_
_entity_poly.entity_id
_entity_poly.type
_entity_poly.pdbx_seq_one_letter_code
_entity_poly.pdbx_strand_id
1 'polypeptide(L)'
;MSLTLKLSSLVIRTLSKPIANQIKSQAREHERFRKACVSMAQTLHRIDMRLRLGLLRDTSAIEQQAAKEAAEAEARKFKPKAPTVKTEADLKAEAEAIQQAKQKAIEHAKSRPPPRIRPLSESKAIDSGANFISETFLFLVAGGLIVFESWRSRRKETTRREDVQDRLNELEQSERAARRALAVLETELLELKAQQGKKPAKSIKRLLPSDVWEVEEPQETDAKDDKDWMSQIWSWVSGSEQPTRKKQPIQGSGQALAREESSSNAAPSNQSVILSSLPPKAEPSPKES
;
A
#
# COMPACT_ATOMS: atom_id res chain seq x y z
N MET A 1 -32.98 -1.22 18.55
CA MET A 1 -31.89 -1.61 17.62
C MET A 1 -32.14 -2.92 16.85
N SER A 2 -33.17 -3.72 17.17
CA SER A 2 -33.42 -5.01 16.49
C SER A 2 -34.19 -4.91 15.16
N LEU A 3 -34.89 -3.81 14.90
CA LEU A 3 -35.65 -3.60 13.66
C LEU A 3 -34.76 -3.49 12.42
N THR A 4 -33.67 -2.73 12.50
CA THR A 4 -32.71 -2.56 11.40
C THR A 4 -32.01 -3.89 11.06
N LEU A 5 -31.61 -4.66 12.07
CA LEU A 5 -31.02 -5.99 11.89
C LEU A 5 -32.02 -7.01 11.32
N LYS A 6 -33.30 -6.93 11.69
CA LYS A 6 -34.36 -7.78 11.13
C LYS A 6 -34.66 -7.43 9.68
N LEU A 7 -34.73 -6.14 9.34
CA LEU A 7 -34.92 -5.67 7.96
C LEU A 7 -33.72 -6.03 7.08
N SER A 8 -32.48 -5.83 7.56
CA SER A 8 -31.29 -6.21 6.79
C SER A 8 -31.24 -7.72 6.54
N SER A 9 -31.48 -8.54 7.57
CA SER A 9 -31.58 -10.01 7.46
C SER A 9 -32.67 -10.43 6.47
N LEU A 10 -33.84 -9.77 6.49
CA LEU A 10 -34.93 -10.06 5.57
C LEU A 10 -34.56 -9.71 4.12
N VAL A 11 -33.98 -8.52 3.88
CA VAL A 11 -33.52 -8.09 2.55
C VAL A 11 -32.45 -9.02 1.98
N ILE A 12 -31.49 -9.43 2.81
CA ILE A 12 -30.46 -10.39 2.39
C ILE A 12 -31.12 -11.72 1.97
N ARG A 13 -32.10 -12.20 2.75
CA ARG A 13 -32.80 -13.45 2.46
C ARG A 13 -33.74 -13.35 1.26
N THR A 14 -34.36 -12.20 1.02
CA THR A 14 -35.26 -11.97 -0.12
C THR A 14 -34.50 -11.76 -1.41
N LEU A 15 -33.27 -11.26 -1.39
CA LEU A 15 -32.45 -11.12 -2.60
C LEU A 15 -31.63 -12.38 -2.88
N SER A 16 -31.04 -13.00 -1.85
CA SER A 16 -30.13 -14.14 -2.03
C SER A 16 -30.85 -15.41 -2.54
N LYS A 17 -32.05 -15.71 -2.02
CA LYS A 17 -32.77 -16.93 -2.39
C LYS A 17 -33.31 -16.97 -3.84
N PRO A 18 -34.01 -15.94 -4.37
CA PRO A 18 -34.50 -16.00 -5.74
C PRO A 18 -33.35 -16.01 -6.74
N ILE A 19 -32.28 -15.24 -6.48
CA ILE A 19 -31.10 -15.20 -7.36
C ILE A 19 -30.43 -16.58 -7.38
N ALA A 20 -30.20 -17.21 -6.23
CA ALA A 20 -29.62 -18.56 -6.17
C ALA A 20 -30.49 -19.60 -6.89
N ASN A 21 -31.82 -19.56 -6.69
CA ASN A 21 -32.74 -20.49 -7.36
C ASN A 21 -32.79 -20.29 -8.88
N GLN A 22 -32.74 -19.04 -9.34
CA GLN A 22 -32.74 -18.72 -10.77
C GLN A 22 -31.43 -19.16 -11.43
N ILE A 23 -30.29 -18.95 -10.77
CA ILE A 23 -28.98 -19.46 -11.21
C ILE A 23 -28.99 -21.00 -11.28
N LYS A 24 -29.63 -21.69 -10.32
CA LYS A 24 -29.76 -23.15 -10.36
C LYS A 24 -30.61 -23.65 -11.54
N SER A 25 -31.72 -22.96 -11.87
CA SER A 25 -32.53 -23.28 -13.05
C SER A 25 -31.70 -23.13 -14.32
N GLN A 26 -31.02 -21.98 -14.45
CA GLN A 26 -30.14 -21.67 -15.59
C GLN A 26 -29.00 -22.68 -15.74
N ALA A 27 -28.44 -23.18 -14.62
CA ALA A 27 -27.40 -24.21 -14.65
C ALA A 27 -27.90 -25.59 -15.09
N ARG A 28 -29.22 -25.83 -15.08
CA ARG A 28 -29.82 -27.06 -15.63
C ARG A 28 -30.19 -26.88 -17.09
N GLU A 29 -30.61 -25.68 -17.47
CA GLU A 29 -31.03 -25.35 -18.84
C GLU A 29 -29.83 -25.13 -19.79
N HIS A 30 -28.69 -24.68 -19.28
CA HIS A 30 -27.52 -24.36 -20.09
C HIS A 30 -26.26 -25.15 -19.70
N GLU A 31 -25.82 -26.04 -20.57
CA GLU A 31 -24.62 -26.87 -20.40
C GLU A 31 -23.31 -26.07 -20.25
N ARG A 32 -23.16 -24.93 -20.96
CA ARG A 32 -21.99 -24.05 -20.80
C ARG A 32 -21.93 -23.45 -19.41
N PHE A 33 -23.09 -22.99 -18.92
CA PHE A 33 -23.20 -22.38 -17.61
C PHE A 33 -23.04 -23.43 -16.50
N ARG A 34 -23.62 -24.62 -16.67
CA ARG A 34 -23.38 -25.79 -15.82
C ARG A 34 -21.88 -26.08 -15.64
N LYS A 35 -21.14 -26.17 -16.75
CA LYS A 35 -19.68 -26.40 -16.72
C LYS A 35 -18.94 -25.28 -16.00
N ALA A 36 -19.33 -24.02 -16.20
CA ALA A 36 -18.76 -22.88 -15.48
C ALA A 36 -19.00 -23.00 -13.97
N CYS A 37 -20.23 -23.25 -13.53
CA CYS A 37 -20.58 -23.47 -12.12
C CYS A 37 -19.80 -24.64 -11.49
N VAL A 38 -19.72 -25.78 -12.19
CA VAL A 38 -18.99 -26.96 -11.72
C VAL A 38 -17.49 -26.67 -11.63
N SER A 39 -16.91 -26.01 -12.64
CA SER A 39 -15.48 -25.66 -12.64
C SER A 39 -15.11 -24.70 -11.51
N MET A 40 -15.96 -23.70 -11.24
CA MET A 40 -15.81 -22.76 -10.13
C MET A 40 -15.91 -23.48 -8.79
N ALA A 41 -16.96 -24.29 -8.59
CA ALA A 41 -17.16 -25.05 -7.36
C ALA A 41 -16.01 -26.02 -7.08
N GLN A 42 -15.48 -26.68 -8.11
CA GLN A 42 -14.31 -27.55 -7.98
C GLN A 42 -13.04 -26.77 -7.63
N THR A 43 -12.85 -25.58 -8.22
CA THR A 43 -11.70 -24.72 -7.92
C THR A 43 -11.74 -24.24 -6.47
N LEU A 44 -12.89 -23.73 -6.04
CA LEU A 44 -13.12 -23.33 -4.65
C LEU A 44 -12.95 -24.50 -3.68
N HIS A 45 -13.47 -25.67 -4.01
CA HIS A 45 -13.30 -26.86 -3.17
C HIS A 45 -11.83 -27.27 -3.07
N ARG A 46 -11.07 -27.20 -4.17
CA ARG A 46 -9.63 -27.48 -4.16
C ARG A 46 -8.87 -26.47 -3.30
N ILE A 47 -9.23 -25.19 -3.38
CA ILE A 47 -8.61 -24.13 -2.56
C ILE A 47 -8.95 -24.35 -1.08
N ASP A 48 -10.22 -24.53 -0.73
CA ASP A 48 -10.68 -24.77 0.64
C ASP A 48 -10.01 -26.01 1.25
N MET A 49 -9.98 -27.14 0.53
CA MET A 49 -9.28 -28.34 0.99
C MET A 49 -7.77 -28.14 1.06
N ARG A 50 -7.16 -27.40 0.13
CA ARG A 50 -5.72 -27.10 0.18
C ARG A 50 -5.37 -26.22 1.38
N LEU A 51 -6.21 -25.23 1.71
CA LEU A 51 -6.00 -24.35 2.88
C LEU A 51 -6.21 -25.13 4.18
N ARG A 52 -7.27 -25.94 4.28
CA ARG A 52 -7.49 -26.81 5.44
C ARG A 52 -6.35 -27.80 5.62
N LEU A 53 -5.98 -28.51 4.57
CA LEU A 53 -4.89 -29.48 4.63
C LEU A 53 -3.52 -28.82 4.78
N GLY A 54 -3.35 -27.57 4.33
CA GLY A 54 -2.15 -26.77 4.62
C GLY A 54 -2.08 -26.45 6.11
N LEU A 55 -3.14 -25.84 6.65
CA LEU A 55 -3.20 -25.44 8.05
C LEU A 55 -3.07 -26.62 9.04
N LEU A 56 -3.76 -27.74 8.79
CA LEU A 56 -3.64 -28.95 9.62
C LEU A 56 -2.26 -29.62 9.48
N ARG A 57 -1.58 -29.45 8.35
CA ARG A 57 -0.29 -30.11 8.09
C ARG A 57 0.87 -29.31 8.66
N ASP A 58 0.82 -27.99 8.63
CA ASP A 58 1.84 -27.13 9.22
C ASP A 58 1.94 -27.34 10.73
N THR A 59 0.82 -27.48 11.45
CA THR A 59 0.83 -27.82 12.90
C THR A 59 1.39 -29.21 13.17
N SER A 60 0.93 -30.24 12.45
CA SER A 60 1.45 -31.62 12.65
C SER A 60 2.94 -31.75 12.29
N ALA A 61 3.43 -30.97 11.31
CA ALA A 61 4.84 -30.96 10.93
C ALA A 61 5.70 -30.28 12.00
N ILE A 62 5.21 -29.20 12.61
CA ILE A 62 5.87 -28.53 13.74
C ILE A 62 5.94 -29.47 14.96
N GLU A 63 4.84 -30.16 15.29
CA GLU A 63 4.79 -31.13 16.41
C GLU A 63 5.74 -32.31 16.19
N GLN A 64 5.80 -32.86 14.97
CA GLN A 64 6.73 -33.95 14.64
C GLN A 64 8.20 -33.50 14.69
N GLN A 65 8.49 -32.23 14.37
CA GLN A 65 9.83 -31.67 14.48
C GLN A 65 10.22 -31.45 15.94
N ALA A 66 9.32 -30.88 16.75
CA ALA A 66 9.54 -30.71 18.20
C ALA A 66 9.72 -32.07 18.92
N ALA A 67 8.97 -33.10 18.53
CA ALA A 67 9.13 -34.45 19.09
C ALA A 67 10.45 -35.12 18.71
N LYS A 68 10.94 -34.91 17.48
CA LYS A 68 12.26 -35.39 17.04
C LYS A 68 13.40 -34.66 17.75
N GLU A 69 13.29 -33.34 17.90
CA GLU A 69 14.26 -32.54 18.65
C GLU A 69 14.28 -32.92 20.15
N ALA A 70 13.12 -33.22 20.74
CA ALA A 70 13.03 -33.74 22.11
C ALA A 70 13.66 -35.14 22.24
N ALA A 71 13.39 -36.05 21.30
CA ALA A 71 13.99 -37.38 21.28
C ALA A 71 15.52 -37.34 21.02
N GLU A 72 15.99 -36.41 20.18
CA GLU A 72 17.42 -36.18 19.96
C GLU A 72 18.08 -35.52 21.17
N ALA A 73 17.40 -34.59 21.87
CA ALA A 73 17.87 -34.01 23.12
C ALA A 73 17.95 -35.05 24.23
N GLU A 74 17.01 -36.01 24.27
CA GLU A 74 17.05 -37.16 25.18
C GLU A 74 18.17 -38.14 24.80
N ALA A 75 18.35 -38.45 23.51
CA ALA A 75 19.46 -39.27 23.03
C ALA A 75 20.84 -38.61 23.28
N ARG A 76 20.91 -37.27 23.30
CA ARG A 76 22.11 -36.52 23.71
C ARG A 76 22.37 -36.61 25.23
N LYS A 77 21.33 -36.80 26.06
CA LYS A 77 21.48 -37.05 27.51
C LYS A 77 21.98 -38.47 27.83
N PHE A 78 21.73 -39.44 26.97
CA PHE A 78 22.25 -40.81 27.12
C PHE A 78 23.70 -41.00 26.64
N LYS A 79 24.36 -39.94 26.14
CA LYS A 79 25.82 -39.95 25.90
C LYS A 79 26.53 -39.36 27.12
N PRO A 80 27.31 -40.14 27.89
CA PRO A 80 28.06 -39.58 29.01
C PRO A 80 29.18 -38.68 28.48
N LYS A 81 29.09 -37.37 28.71
CA LYS A 81 30.25 -36.46 28.59
C LYS A 81 30.25 -35.42 29.71
N ALA A 82 31.38 -35.38 30.39
CA ALA A 82 31.73 -34.62 31.58
C ALA A 82 31.61 -33.08 31.42
N PRO A 83 31.57 -32.30 32.50
CA PRO A 83 31.14 -30.91 32.49
C PRO A 83 32.27 -30.00 32.01
N THR A 84 32.03 -29.20 30.97
CA THR A 84 32.99 -28.18 30.53
C THR A 84 32.23 -26.95 30.04
N VAL A 85 32.76 -25.78 30.38
CA VAL A 85 32.20 -24.45 30.08
C VAL A 85 32.11 -24.27 28.56
N LYS A 86 30.91 -23.96 28.05
CA LYS A 86 30.62 -23.87 26.61
C LYS A 86 31.41 -22.72 25.97
N THR A 87 32.14 -23.03 24.90
CA THR A 87 32.92 -22.06 24.12
C THR A 87 32.03 -21.48 23.01
N GLU A 88 32.23 -20.22 22.59
CA GLU A 88 31.43 -19.54 21.55
C GLU A 88 31.36 -20.31 20.21
N ALA A 89 32.35 -21.18 19.95
CA ALA A 89 32.37 -22.07 18.80
C ALA A 89 31.24 -23.13 18.83
N ASP A 90 30.86 -23.61 20.00
CA ASP A 90 29.80 -24.60 20.16
C ASP A 90 28.41 -23.97 19.96
N LEU A 91 28.23 -22.70 20.35
CA LEU A 91 27.00 -21.93 20.10
C LEU A 91 26.80 -21.63 18.62
N LYS A 92 27.88 -21.34 17.88
CA LYS A 92 27.84 -21.14 16.42
C LYS A 92 27.57 -22.46 15.70
N ALA A 93 28.21 -23.55 16.12
CA ALA A 93 27.94 -24.88 15.57
C ALA A 93 26.50 -25.36 15.86
N GLU A 94 25.95 -25.04 17.04
CA GLU A 94 24.56 -25.34 17.41
C GLU A 94 23.56 -24.48 16.61
N ALA A 95 23.84 -23.18 16.43
CA ALA A 95 23.01 -22.29 15.60
C ALA A 95 23.01 -22.68 14.11
N GLU A 96 24.15 -23.08 13.57
CA GLU A 96 24.26 -23.60 12.19
C GLU A 96 23.55 -24.94 12.04
N ALA A 97 23.63 -25.82 13.03
CA ALA A 97 22.88 -27.08 13.04
C ALA A 97 21.36 -26.85 13.08
N ILE A 98 20.88 -25.87 13.85
CA ILE A 98 19.47 -25.47 13.89
C ILE A 98 19.03 -24.87 12.54
N GLN A 99 19.88 -24.07 11.89
CA GLN A 99 19.57 -23.53 10.56
C GLN A 99 19.54 -24.61 9.48
N GLN A 100 20.47 -25.56 9.51
CA GLN A 100 20.46 -26.70 8.60
C GLN A 100 19.27 -27.63 8.85
N ALA A 101 18.86 -27.82 10.11
CA ALA A 101 17.65 -28.57 10.46
C ALA A 101 16.39 -27.87 9.92
N LYS A 102 16.29 -26.54 10.06
CA LYS A 102 15.21 -25.72 9.48
C LYS A 102 15.19 -25.79 7.96
N GLN A 103 16.34 -25.72 7.29
CA GLN A 103 16.42 -25.83 5.83
C GLN A 103 16.00 -27.21 5.34
N LYS A 104 16.48 -28.29 5.97
CA LYS A 104 16.07 -29.67 5.66
C LYS A 104 14.59 -29.92 5.95
N ALA A 105 14.05 -29.32 7.00
CA ALA A 105 12.63 -29.33 7.31
C ALA A 105 11.78 -28.64 6.23
N ILE A 106 12.24 -27.49 5.70
CA ILE A 106 11.58 -26.75 4.62
C ILE A 106 11.64 -27.54 3.30
N GLU A 107 12.78 -28.15 2.98
CA GLU A 107 12.94 -29.00 1.79
C GLU A 107 12.08 -30.28 1.87
N HIS A 108 12.03 -30.91 3.05
CA HIS A 108 11.17 -32.06 3.30
C HIS A 108 9.67 -31.69 3.29
N ALA A 109 9.31 -30.47 3.71
CA ALA A 109 7.94 -29.96 3.58
C ALA A 109 7.57 -29.68 2.11
N LYS A 110 8.51 -29.16 1.32
CA LYS A 110 8.32 -28.83 -0.11
C LYS A 110 8.25 -30.06 -1.02
N SER A 111 8.88 -31.17 -0.63
CA SER A 111 8.94 -32.42 -1.41
C SER A 111 7.72 -33.33 -1.27
N ARG A 112 6.81 -33.08 -0.32
CA ARG A 112 5.60 -33.91 -0.18
C ARG A 112 4.57 -33.61 -1.28
N PRO A 113 4.10 -34.61 -2.04
CA PRO A 113 3.13 -34.40 -3.11
C PRO A 113 1.82 -33.80 -2.56
N PRO A 114 1.13 -32.94 -3.33
CA PRO A 114 -0.13 -32.35 -2.90
C PRO A 114 -1.19 -33.45 -2.69
N PRO A 115 -2.02 -33.34 -1.65
CA PRO A 115 -3.07 -34.32 -1.39
C PRO A 115 -4.06 -34.39 -2.55
N ARG A 116 -4.41 -35.61 -2.98
CA ARG A 116 -5.37 -35.86 -4.06
C ARG A 116 -6.79 -35.68 -3.56
N ILE A 117 -7.35 -34.50 -3.80
CA ILE A 117 -8.71 -34.12 -3.42
C ILE A 117 -9.71 -34.74 -4.41
N ARG A 118 -10.70 -35.48 -3.90
CA ARG A 118 -11.79 -36.04 -4.73
C ARG A 118 -12.69 -34.90 -5.21
N PRO A 119 -13.10 -34.87 -6.50
CA PRO A 119 -14.03 -33.86 -6.98
C PRO A 119 -15.41 -34.04 -6.32
N LEU A 120 -16.14 -32.93 -6.14
CA LEU A 120 -17.53 -32.96 -5.69
C LEU A 120 -18.41 -33.68 -6.71
N SER A 121 -19.49 -34.29 -6.22
CA SER A 121 -20.58 -34.74 -7.09
C SER A 121 -21.17 -33.55 -7.85
N GLU A 122 -21.63 -33.82 -9.06
CA GLU A 122 -22.05 -32.77 -9.97
C GLU A 122 -23.22 -31.93 -9.42
N SER A 123 -24.22 -32.57 -8.82
CA SER A 123 -25.34 -31.86 -8.17
C SER A 123 -24.86 -30.91 -7.09
N LYS A 124 -23.93 -31.35 -6.23
CA LYS A 124 -23.39 -30.52 -5.14
C LYS A 124 -22.52 -29.40 -5.68
N ALA A 125 -21.76 -29.65 -6.75
CA ALA A 125 -20.97 -28.63 -7.42
C ALA A 125 -21.86 -27.54 -8.05
N ILE A 126 -23.00 -27.90 -8.63
CA ILE A 126 -23.97 -26.93 -9.16
C ILE A 126 -24.56 -26.08 -8.03
N ASP A 127 -25.00 -26.71 -6.93
CA ASP A 127 -25.59 -25.98 -5.80
C ASP A 127 -24.59 -25.02 -5.14
N SER A 128 -23.37 -25.49 -4.86
CA SER A 128 -22.31 -24.67 -4.28
C SER A 128 -21.83 -23.58 -5.23
N GLY A 129 -21.71 -23.89 -6.53
CA GLY A 129 -21.36 -22.92 -7.56
C GLY A 129 -22.41 -21.82 -7.69
N ALA A 130 -23.69 -22.19 -7.70
CA ALA A 130 -24.80 -21.24 -7.80
C ALA A 130 -24.85 -20.27 -6.60
N ASN A 131 -24.72 -20.81 -5.37
CA ASN A 131 -24.68 -19.98 -4.17
C ASN A 131 -23.50 -19.01 -4.21
N PHE A 132 -22.30 -19.48 -4.56
CA PHE A 132 -21.11 -18.64 -4.65
C PHE A 132 -21.24 -17.52 -5.69
N ILE A 133 -21.79 -17.80 -6.88
CA ILE A 133 -22.01 -16.79 -7.92
C ILE A 133 -23.01 -15.75 -7.44
N SER A 134 -24.11 -16.18 -6.80
CA SER A 134 -25.12 -15.25 -6.29
C SER A 134 -24.57 -14.34 -5.18
N GLU A 135 -23.75 -14.89 -4.30
CA GLU A 135 -23.13 -14.17 -3.19
C GLU A 135 -22.07 -13.19 -3.71
N THR A 136 -21.19 -13.63 -4.61
CA THR A 136 -20.18 -12.78 -5.25
C THR A 136 -20.82 -11.64 -6.02
N PHE A 137 -21.91 -11.91 -6.75
CA PHE A 137 -22.64 -10.87 -7.46
C PHE A 137 -23.22 -9.82 -6.51
N LEU A 138 -23.85 -10.26 -5.41
CA LEU A 138 -24.38 -9.35 -4.39
C LEU A 138 -23.26 -8.52 -3.73
N PHE A 139 -22.12 -9.12 -3.41
CA PHE A 139 -20.98 -8.40 -2.84
C PHE A 139 -20.36 -7.41 -3.84
N LEU A 140 -20.26 -7.77 -5.11
CA LEU A 140 -19.72 -6.90 -6.15
C LEU A 140 -20.65 -5.70 -6.37
N VAL A 141 -21.96 -5.90 -6.42
CA VAL A 141 -22.94 -4.82 -6.54
C VAL A 141 -22.93 -3.94 -5.28
N ALA A 142 -22.99 -4.53 -4.08
CA ALA A 142 -23.01 -3.78 -2.83
C ALA A 142 -21.69 -3.03 -2.60
N GLY A 143 -20.55 -3.71 -2.73
CA GLY A 143 -19.23 -3.10 -2.61
C GLY A 143 -18.97 -2.07 -3.71
N GLY A 144 -19.42 -2.36 -4.94
CA GLY A 144 -19.36 -1.43 -6.07
C GLY A 144 -20.15 -0.15 -5.81
N LEU A 145 -21.35 -0.25 -5.25
CA LEU A 145 -22.15 0.93 -4.85
C LEU A 145 -21.45 1.74 -3.75
N ILE A 146 -20.87 1.09 -2.74
CA ILE A 146 -20.14 1.77 -1.67
C ILE A 146 -18.91 2.49 -2.22
N VAL A 147 -18.12 1.82 -3.08
CA VAL A 147 -16.92 2.43 -3.71
C VAL A 147 -17.33 3.55 -4.66
N PHE A 148 -18.39 3.36 -5.44
CA PHE A 148 -18.92 4.36 -6.36
C PHE A 148 -19.40 5.61 -5.62
N GLU A 149 -20.17 5.44 -4.54
CA GLU A 149 -20.64 6.54 -3.71
C GLU A 149 -19.48 7.22 -2.98
N SER A 150 -18.53 6.45 -2.44
CA SER A 150 -17.31 6.99 -1.81
C SER A 150 -16.47 7.80 -2.80
N TRP A 151 -16.26 7.30 -4.02
CA TRP A 151 -15.54 8.01 -5.07
C TRP A 151 -16.28 9.29 -5.50
N ARG A 152 -17.59 9.20 -5.69
CA ARG A 152 -18.44 10.35 -6.02
C ARG A 152 -18.50 11.39 -4.91
N SER A 153 -18.53 10.97 -3.65
CA SER A 153 -18.58 11.84 -2.48
C SER A 153 -17.25 12.54 -2.22
N ARG A 154 -16.13 11.81 -2.35
CA ARG A 154 -14.77 12.36 -2.23
C ARG A 154 -14.52 13.52 -3.18
N ARG A 155 -15.04 13.47 -4.41
CA ARG A 155 -14.94 14.58 -5.38
C ARG A 155 -15.61 15.87 -4.92
N LYS A 156 -16.62 15.82 -4.04
CA LYS A 156 -17.27 17.03 -3.51
C LYS A 156 -16.58 17.53 -2.25
N GLU A 157 -16.15 16.61 -1.40
CA GLU A 157 -15.45 16.93 -0.16
C GLU A 157 -14.08 17.57 -0.44
N THR A 158 -13.36 17.16 -1.49
CA THR A 158 -12.08 17.80 -1.88
C THR A 158 -12.27 19.29 -2.22
N THR A 159 -13.26 19.64 -3.06
CA THR A 159 -13.53 21.04 -3.41
C THR A 159 -13.93 21.87 -2.19
N ARG A 160 -14.71 21.28 -1.26
CA ARG A 160 -15.05 21.94 0.00
C ARG A 160 -13.82 22.14 0.89
N ARG A 161 -12.91 21.18 0.93
CA ARG A 161 -11.65 21.30 1.68
C ARG A 161 -10.73 22.35 1.08
N GLU A 162 -10.66 22.41 -0.24
CA GLU A 162 -9.93 23.45 -0.99
C GLU A 162 -10.49 24.85 -0.66
N ASP A 163 -11.80 25.09 -0.77
CA ASP A 163 -12.42 26.38 -0.42
C ASP A 163 -12.19 26.78 1.06
N VAL A 164 -12.27 25.81 1.98
CA VAL A 164 -11.97 26.08 3.40
C VAL A 164 -10.50 26.43 3.60
N GLN A 165 -9.58 25.71 2.94
CA GLN A 165 -8.14 26.01 3.00
C GLN A 165 -7.82 27.39 2.41
N ASP A 166 -8.44 27.76 1.29
CA ASP A 166 -8.27 29.07 0.67
C ASP A 166 -8.72 30.20 1.61
N ARG A 167 -9.87 30.04 2.27
CA ARG A 167 -10.36 31.01 3.27
C ARG A 167 -9.46 31.11 4.50
N LEU A 168 -8.90 29.99 4.97
CA LEU A 168 -7.96 30.00 6.09
C LEU A 168 -6.68 30.76 5.70
N ASN A 169 -6.15 30.50 4.51
CA ASN A 169 -4.97 31.21 4.00
C ASN A 169 -5.23 32.71 3.83
N GLU A 170 -6.41 33.10 3.32
CA GLU A 170 -6.78 34.50 3.19
C GLU A 170 -6.87 35.20 4.56
N LEU A 171 -7.52 34.56 5.53
CA LEU A 171 -7.61 35.08 6.89
C LEU A 171 -6.24 35.24 7.54
N GLU A 172 -5.38 34.22 7.42
CA GLU A 172 -4.01 34.26 7.93
C GLU A 172 -3.19 35.37 7.27
N GLN A 173 -3.34 35.57 5.97
CA GLN A 173 -2.70 36.68 5.24
C GLN A 173 -3.20 38.04 5.73
N SER A 174 -4.51 38.19 5.94
CA SER A 174 -5.12 39.43 6.43
C SER A 174 -4.64 39.76 7.86
N GLU A 175 -4.51 38.75 8.71
CA GLU A 175 -3.99 38.89 10.06
C GLU A 175 -2.52 39.31 10.03
N ARG A 176 -1.70 38.63 9.22
CA ARG A 176 -0.28 38.98 9.02
C ARG A 176 -0.12 40.41 8.48
N ALA A 177 -0.97 40.84 7.54
CA ALA A 177 -0.95 42.21 7.02
C ALA A 177 -1.31 43.25 8.09
N ALA A 178 -2.35 42.98 8.89
CA ALA A 178 -2.74 43.85 10.00
C ALA A 178 -1.64 43.94 11.07
N ARG A 179 -1.04 42.81 11.44
CA ARG A 179 0.10 42.73 12.37
C ARG A 179 1.29 43.58 11.88
N ARG A 180 1.65 43.48 10.60
CA ARG A 180 2.71 44.31 9.98
C ARG A 180 2.38 45.80 9.97
N ALA A 181 1.15 46.17 9.63
CA ALA A 181 0.73 47.57 9.62
C ALA A 181 0.83 48.21 11.02
N LEU A 182 0.42 47.47 12.05
CA LEU A 182 0.53 47.92 13.44
C LEU A 182 2.00 48.07 13.89
N ALA A 183 2.86 47.13 13.48
CA ALA A 183 4.30 47.19 13.74
C ALA A 183 4.95 48.44 13.14
N VAL A 184 4.62 48.79 11.88
CA VAL A 184 5.12 50.01 11.23
C VAL A 184 4.63 51.26 11.97
N LEU A 185 3.34 51.33 12.30
CA LEU A 185 2.77 52.48 12.99
C LEU A 185 3.39 52.70 14.38
N GLU A 186 3.74 51.63 15.11
CA GLU A 186 4.44 51.74 16.39
C GLU A 186 5.81 52.43 16.22
N THR A 187 6.56 52.06 15.18
CA THR A 187 7.88 52.68 14.93
C THR A 187 7.76 54.17 14.66
N GLU A 188 6.80 54.59 13.84
CA GLU A 188 6.55 56.01 13.55
C GLU A 188 6.13 56.78 14.83
N LEU A 189 5.27 56.19 15.67
CA LEU A 189 4.87 56.80 16.94
C LEU A 189 6.05 56.95 17.90
N LEU A 190 6.96 55.98 17.95
CA LEU A 190 8.16 56.05 18.78
C LEU A 190 9.10 57.16 18.30
N GLU A 191 9.28 57.30 16.99
CA GLU A 191 10.08 58.37 16.40
C GLU A 191 9.50 59.75 16.71
N LEU A 192 8.19 59.96 16.50
CA LEU A 192 7.53 61.21 16.82
C LEU A 192 7.63 61.55 18.32
N LYS A 193 7.49 60.55 19.20
CA LYS A 193 7.69 60.76 20.65
C LYS A 193 9.12 61.15 21.00
N ALA A 194 10.11 60.58 20.31
CA ALA A 194 11.52 60.93 20.50
C ALA A 194 11.79 62.38 20.05
N GLN A 195 11.21 62.80 18.92
CA GLN A 195 11.29 64.18 18.43
C GLN A 195 10.60 65.19 19.36
N GLN A 196 9.50 64.81 20.02
CA GLN A 196 8.79 65.68 20.98
C GLN A 196 9.48 65.82 22.36
N GLY A 197 10.64 65.20 22.59
CA GLY A 197 11.58 65.65 23.62
C GLY A 197 11.16 65.50 25.09
N LYS A 198 10.57 64.37 25.51
CA LYS A 198 10.34 64.11 26.95
C LYS A 198 10.93 62.84 27.59
N LYS A 199 11.48 61.85 26.88
CA LYS A 199 12.26 60.72 27.48
C LYS A 199 13.25 60.09 26.47
N PRO A 200 14.42 59.56 26.90
CA PRO A 200 15.39 58.95 25.99
C PRO A 200 14.86 57.62 25.43
N ALA A 201 15.04 57.41 24.12
CA ALA A 201 14.52 56.29 23.33
C ALA A 201 14.79 54.87 23.91
N LYS A 202 15.81 54.72 24.75
CA LYS A 202 16.18 53.46 25.41
C LYS A 202 15.24 53.04 26.56
N SER A 203 14.31 53.91 26.98
CA SER A 203 13.46 53.72 28.17
C SER A 203 11.98 53.48 27.87
N ILE A 204 11.56 53.52 26.61
CA ILE A 204 10.18 53.29 26.21
C ILE A 204 10.00 51.79 26.01
N LYS A 205 9.29 51.12 26.94
CA LYS A 205 8.92 49.71 26.76
C LYS A 205 7.99 49.61 25.55
N ARG A 206 8.36 48.73 24.60
CA ARG A 206 7.61 48.43 23.38
C ARG A 206 6.18 48.03 23.78
N LEU A 207 5.20 48.62 23.10
CA LEU A 207 3.79 48.60 23.52
C LEU A 207 3.02 47.42 22.90
N LEU A 208 3.48 46.88 21.76
CA LEU A 208 2.87 45.71 21.16
C LEU A 208 3.43 44.40 21.77
N PRO A 209 2.57 43.40 22.01
CA PRO A 209 2.97 42.04 22.40
C PRO A 209 3.99 41.42 21.42
N SER A 210 4.87 40.55 21.93
CA SER A 210 5.89 39.82 21.14
C SER A 210 5.32 39.06 19.94
N ASP A 211 4.07 38.61 20.04
CA ASP A 211 3.36 37.78 19.06
C ASP A 211 3.07 38.51 17.72
N VAL A 212 3.20 39.84 17.70
CA VAL A 212 3.07 40.64 16.47
C VAL A 212 4.38 40.66 15.66
N TRP A 213 5.51 40.34 16.29
CA TRP A 213 6.86 40.40 15.73
C TRP A 213 7.42 39.04 15.31
N GLU A 214 6.95 37.96 15.95
CA GLU A 214 7.21 36.59 15.49
C GLU A 214 6.33 36.32 14.27
N VAL A 215 6.90 36.56 13.08
CA VAL A 215 6.41 35.93 11.86
C VAL A 215 6.54 34.43 12.09
N GLU A 216 5.42 33.77 12.37
CA GLU A 216 5.35 32.31 12.48
C GLU A 216 6.07 31.70 11.26
N GLU A 217 7.21 31.06 11.53
CA GLU A 217 7.82 30.10 10.62
C GLU A 217 6.70 29.13 10.20
N PRO A 218 6.52 28.86 8.89
CA PRO A 218 5.46 27.98 8.44
C PRO A 218 5.56 26.65 9.18
N GLN A 219 4.56 26.34 9.99
CA GLN A 219 4.42 25.03 10.60
C GLN A 219 4.14 24.03 9.46
N GLU A 220 5.20 23.37 8.98
CA GLU A 220 5.08 22.20 8.10
C GLU A 220 4.42 21.06 8.88
N THR A 221 3.09 21.02 8.90
CA THR A 221 2.38 19.84 9.39
C THR A 221 1.32 19.38 8.37
N ASP A 222 1.19 18.06 8.30
CA ASP A 222 0.00 17.33 7.87
C ASP A 222 -0.11 16.83 6.42
N ALA A 223 0.97 16.79 5.63
CA ALA A 223 0.97 16.10 4.32
C ALA A 223 1.72 14.75 4.28
N LYS A 224 2.37 14.35 5.38
CA LYS A 224 3.21 13.13 5.43
C LYS A 224 2.47 11.88 5.91
N ASP A 225 1.48 12.04 6.78
CA ASP A 225 0.84 10.90 7.45
C ASP A 225 -0.02 10.06 6.51
N ASP A 226 -0.66 10.66 5.50
CA ASP A 226 -1.50 9.94 4.54
C ASP A 226 -0.72 8.99 3.62
N LYS A 227 0.59 9.22 3.48
CA LYS A 227 1.45 8.42 2.60
C LYS A 227 2.05 7.21 3.34
N ASP A 228 2.31 7.34 4.64
CA ASP A 228 2.94 6.31 5.44
C ASP A 228 1.99 5.13 5.74
N TRP A 229 0.72 5.36 6.06
CA TRP A 229 -0.22 4.26 6.33
C TRP A 229 -0.55 3.43 5.07
N MET A 230 -0.64 4.07 3.90
CA MET A 230 -0.81 3.35 2.62
C MET A 230 0.43 2.52 2.29
N SER A 231 1.63 3.01 2.59
CA SER A 231 2.87 2.26 2.42
C SER A 231 2.95 1.04 3.34
N GLN A 232 2.44 1.15 4.58
CA GLN A 232 2.36 0.03 5.52
C GLN A 232 1.40 -1.06 5.04
N ILE A 233 0.22 -0.68 4.53
CA ILE A 233 -0.74 -1.64 3.95
C ILE A 233 -0.17 -2.32 2.70
N TRP A 234 0.45 -1.54 1.81
CA TRP A 234 1.11 -2.10 0.62
C TRP A 234 2.29 -2.98 1.00
N SER A 235 3.02 -2.70 2.08
CA SER A 235 4.12 -3.57 2.55
C SER A 235 3.62 -4.92 3.07
N TRP A 236 2.44 -4.95 3.71
CA TRP A 236 1.81 -6.19 4.17
C TRP A 236 1.22 -7.02 3.02
N VAL A 237 0.70 -6.36 1.99
CA VAL A 237 0.16 -7.01 0.78
C VAL A 237 1.26 -7.43 -0.21
N SER A 238 2.39 -6.69 -0.27
CA SER A 238 3.51 -6.94 -1.20
C SER A 238 4.63 -7.79 -0.60
N GLY A 239 4.43 -8.37 0.58
CA GLY A 239 5.40 -9.18 1.32
C GLY A 239 5.78 -10.53 0.68
N SER A 240 5.74 -10.67 -0.65
CA SER A 240 6.09 -11.92 -1.33
C SER A 240 7.07 -11.80 -2.51
N GLU A 241 7.66 -10.64 -2.82
CA GLU A 241 8.72 -10.55 -3.86
C GLU A 241 9.83 -9.54 -3.52
N GLN A 242 11.00 -10.04 -3.09
CA GLN A 242 12.27 -9.31 -3.19
C GLN A 242 12.97 -9.67 -4.51
N PRO A 243 13.34 -8.70 -5.37
CA PRO A 243 14.29 -8.95 -6.43
C PRO A 243 15.72 -8.97 -5.86
N THR A 244 16.41 -10.07 -6.05
CA THR A 244 17.80 -10.31 -5.63
C THR A 244 18.76 -9.27 -6.20
N ARG A 245 19.33 -8.41 -5.34
CA ARG A 245 20.44 -7.52 -5.71
C ARG A 245 21.76 -8.30 -5.61
N LYS A 246 22.29 -8.75 -6.76
CA LYS A 246 23.62 -9.37 -6.90
C LYS A 246 24.70 -8.40 -6.39
N LYS A 247 25.57 -8.89 -5.50
CA LYS A 247 26.81 -8.23 -5.07
C LYS A 247 27.84 -8.30 -6.20
N GLN A 248 28.36 -7.15 -6.63
CA GLN A 248 29.65 -7.07 -7.32
C GLN A 248 30.74 -6.85 -6.26
N PRO A 249 31.86 -7.57 -6.30
CA PRO A 249 33.02 -7.25 -5.48
C PRO A 249 33.89 -6.18 -6.17
N ILE A 250 34.50 -5.35 -5.34
CA ILE A 250 35.42 -4.26 -5.69
C ILE A 250 36.84 -4.82 -5.89
N GLN A 251 37.43 -4.38 -7.00
CA GLN A 251 38.83 -4.30 -7.44
C GLN A 251 39.99 -4.83 -6.58
N GLY A 252 40.91 -5.53 -7.26
CA GLY A 252 42.32 -5.70 -6.89
C GLY A 252 43.21 -5.82 -8.13
N SER A 253 43.97 -4.74 -8.39
CA SER A 253 45.31 -4.63 -9.01
C SER A 253 45.85 -5.69 -9.99
N GLY A 254 46.30 -5.23 -11.16
CA GLY A 254 47.29 -5.91 -12.00
C GLY A 254 47.75 -5.03 -13.17
N GLN A 255 48.96 -4.49 -13.08
CA GLN A 255 49.69 -3.78 -14.15
C GLN A 255 50.15 -4.76 -15.25
N ALA A 256 50.11 -4.32 -16.53
CA ALA A 256 51.09 -4.57 -17.60
C ALA A 256 50.49 -4.06 -18.95
N LEU A 257 51.00 -3.02 -19.61
CA LEU A 257 52.14 -2.94 -20.56
C LEU A 257 51.70 -3.10 -22.04
N ALA A 258 52.27 -2.25 -22.92
CA ALA A 258 52.08 -2.06 -24.39
C ALA A 258 50.94 -1.09 -24.77
N ARG A 259 51.16 0.15 -25.25
CA ARG A 259 51.96 0.71 -26.37
C ARG A 259 51.28 0.54 -27.74
N GLU A 260 51.22 1.69 -28.44
CA GLU A 260 50.87 1.98 -29.85
C GLU A 260 49.49 2.64 -30.03
N GLU A 261 49.50 3.96 -30.27
CA GLU A 261 49.39 4.60 -31.60
C GLU A 261 47.95 4.47 -32.14
N SER A 262 47.24 5.48 -32.59
CA SER A 262 47.58 6.77 -33.18
C SER A 262 46.26 7.57 -33.31
N SER A 263 46.38 8.89 -33.47
CA SER A 263 45.59 9.79 -34.36
C SER A 263 44.10 9.43 -34.66
N SER A 264 43.14 10.32 -34.75
CA SER A 264 43.13 11.77 -34.89
C SER A 264 41.66 12.23 -35.00
N ASN A 265 41.44 13.47 -34.57
CA ASN A 265 40.52 14.46 -35.13
C ASN A 265 39.00 14.26 -35.26
N ALA A 266 38.35 15.36 -34.85
CA ALA A 266 37.25 16.06 -35.52
C ALA A 266 35.80 15.70 -35.13
N ALA A 267 35.29 16.43 -34.15
CA ALA A 267 34.01 17.15 -34.26
C ALA A 267 34.17 18.33 -35.29
N PRO A 268 33.11 19.06 -35.75
CA PRO A 268 31.78 19.18 -35.17
C PRO A 268 30.59 19.33 -36.16
N SER A 269 29.40 19.51 -35.56
CA SER A 269 28.28 20.37 -35.99
C SER A 269 27.59 20.17 -37.34
N ASN A 270 26.25 20.05 -37.29
CA ASN A 270 25.38 20.86 -38.15
C ASN A 270 24.03 21.13 -37.49
N GLN A 271 23.73 22.44 -37.36
CA GLN A 271 22.43 23.05 -37.09
C GLN A 271 21.87 23.60 -38.41
N SER A 272 20.55 23.50 -38.60
CA SER A 272 19.70 24.36 -39.46
C SER A 272 18.25 23.93 -39.20
N VAL A 273 17.42 24.59 -38.37
CA VAL A 273 16.72 25.89 -38.49
C VAL A 273 15.82 26.00 -39.75
N ILE A 274 14.58 26.50 -39.50
CA ILE A 274 13.60 27.19 -40.39
C ILE A 274 12.49 26.27 -40.97
N LEU A 275 11.17 26.56 -41.03
CA LEU A 275 10.23 27.58 -40.49
C LEU A 275 8.82 27.30 -41.11
N SER A 276 7.74 27.68 -40.42
CA SER A 276 6.35 28.02 -40.82
C SER A 276 5.67 27.44 -42.08
N SER A 277 4.41 27.04 -41.93
CA SER A 277 3.28 27.65 -42.68
C SER A 277 1.87 27.22 -42.22
N LEU A 278 1.01 28.23 -42.05
CA LEU A 278 -0.47 28.31 -41.99
C LEU A 278 -0.79 29.62 -42.78
N PRO A 279 -2.03 29.94 -43.21
CA PRO A 279 -3.20 29.21 -43.74
C PRO A 279 -3.57 29.75 -45.17
N PRO A 280 -4.82 29.67 -45.69
CA PRO A 280 -5.79 30.75 -45.44
C PRO A 280 -7.29 30.34 -45.38
N LYS A 281 -8.14 31.35 -45.13
CA LYS A 281 -9.56 31.40 -44.73
C LYS A 281 -10.41 32.13 -45.80
N ALA A 282 -11.75 32.03 -45.67
CA ALA A 282 -12.85 32.92 -46.14
C ALA A 282 -13.66 32.35 -47.33
N GLU A 283 -14.99 32.42 -47.46
CA GLU A 283 -16.13 33.11 -46.81
C GLU A 283 -17.44 32.63 -47.55
N PRO A 284 -18.63 33.28 -47.53
CA PRO A 284 -19.67 33.32 -46.51
C PRO A 284 -21.07 32.86 -47.02
N SER A 285 -22.10 33.04 -46.17
CA SER A 285 -23.54 32.71 -46.28
C SER A 285 -24.33 33.45 -47.38
N PRO A 286 -25.64 33.16 -47.59
CA PRO A 286 -26.69 33.92 -46.88
C PRO A 286 -27.98 33.16 -46.51
N LYS A 287 -28.86 33.89 -45.80
CA LYS A 287 -30.20 33.57 -45.28
C LYS A 287 -31.32 33.81 -46.33
N GLU A 288 -32.56 33.57 -45.88
CA GLU A 288 -33.91 33.83 -46.46
C GLU A 288 -34.57 32.54 -47.00
N SER A 289 -35.82 32.18 -46.67
CA SER A 289 -36.97 32.83 -46.01
C SER A 289 -37.78 31.79 -45.23
#